data_AF-A0A1Q7YPD5-F1
#
_entry.id   AF-A0A1Q7YPD5-F1
#
_cell.length_a   1.000
_cell.length_b   1.000
_cell.length_c   1.000
_cell.angle_alpha   90.00
_cell.angle_beta   90.00
_cell.angle_gamma   90.00
#
_symmetry.space_group_name_H-M   'P 1'
#
loop_
_entity.id
_entity.type
_entity.pdbx_description
1 polymer ?
#
loop_
_entity_poly.entity_id
_entity_poly.type
_entity_poly.pdbx_seq_one_letter_code
_entity_poly.pdbx_strand_id
1 'polypeptide(L)'
;MTATNTALFSAQPAVSATGTLTFTPAAGAMGAATVTVQLHDNGGVANGGVDTSAPQTFTITLTPTTIPSLTINDVSVVEGNNQCSPCTPMPFTISLSAASSQTVTVNYATLAGIATAGKDYISTSGTLTFAPGEVSKTIIVQVVGDTLKEPNETLVLRLTNPTNAIIARTEGIGAIIDDDSR
;
A
#
# COMPACT_ATOMS: atom_id res chain seq x y z
N MET A 1 -23.13 -10.18 29.57
CA MET A 1 -22.40 -10.28 28.29
C MET A 1 -21.08 -11.01 28.55
N THR A 2 -20.69 -11.91 27.66
CA THR A 2 -19.40 -12.63 27.72
C THR A 2 -18.73 -12.61 26.35
N ALA A 3 -17.41 -12.79 26.31
CA ALA A 3 -16.65 -12.90 25.07
C ALA A 3 -15.66 -14.07 25.17
N THR A 4 -15.49 -14.79 24.06
CA THR A 4 -14.37 -15.72 23.88
C THR A 4 -13.10 -14.95 23.52
N ASN A 5 -11.93 -15.59 23.62
CA ASN A 5 -10.65 -15.00 23.20
C ASN A 5 -10.43 -13.59 23.77
N THR A 6 -10.69 -13.40 25.06
CA THR A 6 -10.66 -12.10 25.74
C THR A 6 -9.31 -11.37 25.63
N ALA A 7 -8.21 -12.10 25.41
CA ALA A 7 -6.88 -11.56 25.15
C ALA A 7 -6.78 -10.72 23.86
N LEU A 8 -7.77 -10.79 22.96
CA LEU A 8 -7.85 -9.92 21.78
C LEU A 8 -8.15 -8.46 22.13
N PHE A 9 -8.50 -8.15 23.38
CA PHE A 9 -8.95 -6.83 23.80
C PHE A 9 -8.17 -6.29 25.00
N SER A 10 -7.73 -5.04 24.90
CA SER A 10 -7.21 -4.26 26.03
C SER A 10 -8.34 -3.64 26.86
N ALA A 11 -9.52 -3.43 26.26
CA ALA A 11 -10.78 -3.18 26.97
C ALA A 11 -11.87 -4.11 26.41
N GLN A 12 -12.45 -4.92 27.30
CA GLN A 12 -13.40 -5.97 26.92
C GLN A 12 -14.64 -5.41 26.21
N PRO A 13 -15.26 -6.18 25.29
CA PRO A 13 -16.53 -5.83 24.70
C PRO A 13 -17.62 -5.60 25.75
N ALA A 14 -18.28 -4.45 25.67
CA ALA A 14 -19.41 -4.06 26.51
C ALA A 14 -20.54 -3.45 25.66
N VAL A 15 -21.79 -3.66 26.06
CA VAL A 15 -22.97 -3.04 25.42
C VAL A 15 -23.63 -2.12 26.44
N SER A 16 -23.83 -0.85 26.09
CA SER A 16 -24.54 0.11 26.94
C SER A 16 -26.03 -0.19 27.02
N ALA A 17 -26.73 0.42 27.99
CA ALA A 17 -28.20 0.32 28.09
C ALA A 17 -28.94 0.84 26.84
N THR A 18 -28.27 1.64 26.00
CA THR A 18 -28.80 2.16 24.73
C THR A 18 -28.36 1.34 23.51
N GLY A 19 -27.71 0.19 23.72
CA GLY A 19 -27.29 -0.72 22.65
C GLY A 19 -25.97 -0.37 21.96
N THR A 20 -25.19 0.57 22.49
CA THR A 20 -23.88 0.92 21.91
C THR A 20 -22.83 -0.09 22.34
N LEU A 21 -22.19 -0.76 21.38
CA LEU A 21 -21.04 -1.64 21.62
C LEU A 21 -19.75 -0.83 21.75
N THR A 22 -18.97 -1.09 22.79
CA THR A 22 -17.61 -0.53 22.98
C THR A 22 -16.61 -1.64 23.25
N PHE A 23 -15.39 -1.49 22.74
CA PHE A 23 -14.23 -2.35 23.01
C PHE A 23 -12.95 -1.63 22.61
N THR A 24 -11.80 -2.11 23.07
CA THR A 24 -10.49 -1.65 22.58
C THR A 24 -9.66 -2.88 22.22
N PRO A 25 -9.25 -3.06 20.95
CA PRO A 25 -8.34 -4.13 20.57
C PRO A 25 -7.04 -4.09 21.37
N ALA A 26 -6.48 -5.26 21.68
CA ALA A 26 -5.11 -5.34 22.18
C ALA A 26 -4.12 -5.07 21.03
N ALA A 27 -2.97 -4.45 21.33
CA ALA A 27 -1.97 -4.13 20.32
C ALA A 27 -1.48 -5.40 19.60
N GLY A 28 -1.55 -5.41 18.27
CA GLY A 28 -1.12 -6.55 17.44
C GLY A 28 -2.00 -7.80 17.55
N ALA A 29 -3.15 -7.73 18.24
CA ALA A 29 -4.05 -8.87 18.36
C ALA A 29 -4.74 -9.20 17.03
N MET A 30 -4.83 -10.49 16.72
CA MET A 30 -5.45 -11.02 15.52
C MET A 30 -6.26 -12.25 15.87
N GLY A 31 -7.39 -12.44 15.19
CA GLY A 31 -8.29 -13.57 15.40
C GLY A 31 -9.74 -13.14 15.49
N ALA A 32 -10.60 -14.05 15.94
CA ALA A 32 -12.01 -13.79 16.11
C ALA A 32 -12.44 -14.05 17.56
N ALA A 33 -13.33 -13.21 18.08
CA ALA A 33 -14.02 -13.41 19.35
C ALA A 33 -15.53 -13.49 19.09
N THR A 34 -16.15 -14.59 19.49
CA THR A 34 -17.61 -14.67 19.63
C THR A 34 -18.02 -14.01 20.94
N VAL A 35 -18.94 -13.07 20.83
CA VAL A 35 -19.54 -12.32 21.92
C VAL A 35 -20.97 -12.81 22.12
N THR A 36 -21.34 -13.07 23.37
CA THR A 36 -22.68 -13.53 23.77
C THR A 36 -23.35 -12.48 24.66
N VAL A 37 -24.55 -12.06 24.28
CA VAL A 37 -25.38 -11.07 24.98
C VAL A 37 -26.69 -11.72 25.42
N GLN A 38 -27.10 -11.45 26.65
CA GLN A 38 -28.42 -11.77 27.18
C GLN A 38 -28.97 -10.49 27.83
N LEU A 39 -30.26 -10.24 27.64
CA LEU A 39 -30.95 -9.16 28.33
C LEU A 39 -31.53 -9.71 29.62
N HIS A 40 -31.39 -8.95 30.70
CA HIS A 40 -32.12 -9.18 31.94
C HIS A 40 -33.20 -8.11 32.07
N ASP A 41 -34.43 -8.51 32.39
CA ASP A 41 -35.41 -7.57 32.91
C ASP A 41 -35.23 -7.38 34.43
N ASN A 42 -35.98 -6.47 35.03
CA ASN A 42 -35.92 -6.18 36.47
C ASN A 42 -37.17 -6.66 37.22
N GLY A 43 -38.06 -7.38 36.56
CA GLY A 43 -39.32 -7.88 37.09
C GLY A 43 -39.17 -9.20 37.86
N GLY A 44 -38.04 -9.90 37.71
CA GLY A 44 -37.79 -11.17 38.38
C GLY A 44 -38.64 -12.31 37.81
N VAL A 45 -38.65 -13.44 38.53
CA VAL A 45 -39.32 -14.68 38.08
C VAL A 45 -40.71 -14.90 38.71
N ALA A 46 -41.25 -13.91 39.42
CA ALA A 46 -42.55 -14.03 40.07
C ALA A 46 -43.67 -14.30 39.04
N ASN A 47 -44.68 -15.06 39.43
CA ASN A 47 -45.80 -15.47 38.56
C ASN A 47 -45.40 -16.26 37.31
N GLY A 48 -44.24 -16.93 37.32
CA GLY A 48 -43.77 -17.72 36.18
C GLY A 48 -43.12 -16.89 35.06
N GLY A 49 -42.71 -15.65 35.36
CA GLY A 49 -41.94 -14.81 34.44
C GLY A 49 -40.54 -15.36 34.15
N VAL A 50 -39.98 -14.94 33.02
CA VAL A 50 -38.61 -15.28 32.59
C VAL A 50 -37.78 -14.01 32.61
N ASP A 51 -36.84 -13.95 33.55
CA ASP A 51 -36.01 -12.75 33.84
C ASP A 51 -34.88 -12.54 32.82
N THR A 52 -34.59 -13.52 31.97
CA THR A 52 -33.44 -13.48 31.04
C THR A 52 -33.82 -13.92 29.63
N SER A 53 -33.42 -13.15 28.62
CA SER A 53 -33.62 -13.53 27.22
C SER A 53 -32.78 -14.75 26.83
N ALA A 54 -33.14 -15.41 25.73
CA ALA A 54 -32.22 -16.33 25.08
C ALA A 54 -30.89 -15.61 24.72
N PRO A 55 -29.74 -16.31 24.76
CA PRO A 55 -28.46 -15.75 24.33
C PRO A 55 -28.48 -15.38 22.85
N GLN A 56 -27.97 -14.18 22.54
CA GLN A 56 -27.67 -13.72 21.19
C GLN A 56 -26.17 -13.64 21.01
N THR A 57 -25.67 -14.03 19.83
CA THR A 57 -24.23 -14.04 19.57
C THR A 57 -23.87 -13.25 18.33
N PHE A 58 -22.71 -12.60 18.35
CA PHE A 58 -22.07 -12.02 17.17
C PHE A 58 -20.56 -12.21 17.25
N THR A 59 -19.86 -12.01 16.13
CA THR A 59 -18.40 -12.18 16.05
C THR A 59 -17.71 -10.85 15.81
N ILE A 60 -16.66 -10.58 16.57
CA ILE A 60 -15.69 -9.52 16.30
C ILE A 60 -14.45 -10.18 15.70
N THR A 61 -14.04 -9.75 14.52
CA THR A 61 -12.83 -10.25 13.84
C THR A 61 -11.78 -9.15 13.77
N LEU A 62 -10.61 -9.42 14.33
CA LEU A 62 -9.40 -8.59 14.19
C LEU A 62 -8.50 -9.23 13.13
N THR A 63 -8.30 -8.54 12.02
CA THR A 63 -7.43 -9.00 10.94
C THR A 63 -6.06 -8.31 11.01
N PRO A 64 -4.96 -9.01 10.66
CA PRO A 64 -3.67 -8.36 10.45
C PRO A 64 -3.81 -7.24 9.42
N THR A 65 -3.27 -6.07 9.72
CA THR A 65 -2.97 -5.09 8.67
C THR A 65 -1.59 -5.43 8.13
N THR A 66 -1.52 -6.25 7.08
CA THR A 66 -0.25 -6.47 6.38
C THR A 66 0.12 -5.19 5.65
N ILE A 67 1.22 -4.56 6.04
CA ILE A 67 1.77 -3.42 5.32
C ILE A 67 2.51 -3.98 4.10
N PRO A 68 2.06 -3.71 2.86
CA PRO A 68 2.74 -4.22 1.67
C PRO A 68 4.12 -3.57 1.51
N SER A 69 5.04 -4.27 0.84
CA SER A 69 6.31 -3.70 0.43
C SER A 69 6.25 -3.18 -1.00
N LEU A 70 6.88 -2.03 -1.24
CA LEU A 70 7.09 -1.42 -2.55
C LEU A 70 8.42 -1.87 -3.16
N THR A 71 8.38 -2.21 -4.44
CA THR A 71 9.58 -2.46 -5.27
C THR A 71 9.48 -1.74 -6.60
N ILE A 72 10.62 -1.44 -7.20
CA ILE A 72 10.75 -0.86 -8.54
C ILE A 72 11.69 -1.75 -9.37
N ASN A 73 11.37 -1.98 -10.65
CA ASN A 73 12.25 -2.75 -11.55
C ASN A 73 13.34 -1.88 -12.20
N ASP A 74 14.34 -2.53 -12.77
CA ASP A 74 15.27 -1.92 -13.72
C ASP A 74 14.67 -1.94 -15.12
N VAL A 75 15.05 -0.97 -15.94
CA VAL A 75 14.58 -0.80 -17.31
C VAL A 75 15.78 -0.51 -18.20
N SER A 76 15.77 -1.04 -19.42
CA SER A 76 16.71 -0.67 -20.46
C SER A 76 15.95 -0.33 -21.72
N VAL A 77 16.29 0.78 -22.36
CA VAL A 77 15.72 1.19 -23.65
C VAL A 77 16.84 1.66 -24.57
N VAL A 78 16.64 1.49 -25.87
CA VAL A 78 17.47 2.13 -26.89
C VAL A 78 17.02 3.58 -27.05
N GLU A 79 17.94 4.53 -27.13
CA GLU A 79 17.58 5.96 -27.13
C GLU A 79 16.84 6.41 -28.40
N GLY A 80 17.30 5.96 -29.57
CA GLY A 80 16.78 6.34 -30.88
C GLY A 80 16.94 7.83 -31.19
N ASN A 81 16.71 8.24 -32.44
CA ASN A 81 17.24 9.54 -32.91
C ASN A 81 16.27 10.73 -32.88
N ASN A 82 15.23 10.67 -32.05
CA ASN A 82 14.06 11.54 -32.23
C ASN A 82 14.13 12.90 -31.50
N GLN A 83 15.20 13.23 -30.77
CA GLN A 83 15.36 14.49 -30.02
C GLN A 83 14.09 14.87 -29.22
N CYS A 84 13.42 13.87 -28.64
CA CYS A 84 12.16 14.02 -27.92
C CYS A 84 10.93 14.46 -28.76
N SER A 85 10.83 14.08 -30.04
CA SER A 85 9.68 14.39 -30.91
C SER A 85 9.20 13.20 -31.79
N PRO A 86 8.65 12.12 -31.19
CA PRO A 86 8.39 11.93 -29.77
C PRO A 86 9.59 11.35 -29.02
N CYS A 87 9.60 11.51 -27.70
CA CYS A 87 10.60 10.90 -26.83
C CYS A 87 10.44 9.39 -26.74
N THR A 88 11.53 8.70 -26.43
CA THR A 88 11.50 7.26 -26.18
C THR A 88 11.05 7.00 -24.74
N PRO A 89 9.95 6.24 -24.51
CA PRO A 89 9.46 6.00 -23.16
C PRO A 89 10.29 4.93 -22.43
N MET A 90 10.72 5.23 -21.21
CA MET A 90 11.35 4.29 -20.28
C MET A 90 10.38 3.98 -19.11
N PRO A 91 9.61 2.88 -19.18
CA PRO A 91 8.56 2.58 -18.21
C PRO A 91 9.08 1.81 -16.98
N PHE A 92 9.15 2.49 -15.83
CA PHE A 92 9.39 1.86 -14.54
C PHE A 92 8.08 1.37 -13.93
N THR A 93 8.02 0.09 -13.59
CA THR A 93 6.91 -0.55 -12.88
C THR A 93 7.20 -0.59 -11.38
N ILE A 94 6.27 -0.03 -10.62
CA ILE A 94 6.31 0.03 -9.17
C ILE A 94 5.25 -0.95 -8.68
N SER A 95 5.64 -1.91 -7.85
CA SER A 95 4.78 -3.01 -7.40
C SER A 95 4.65 -3.06 -5.89
N LEU A 96 3.45 -3.40 -5.43
CA LEU A 96 3.17 -3.81 -4.06
C LEU A 96 3.23 -5.33 -3.94
N SER A 97 3.77 -5.83 -2.83
CA SER A 97 3.82 -7.27 -2.54
C SER A 97 2.43 -7.91 -2.34
N ALA A 98 1.43 -7.11 -2.00
CA ALA A 98 0.04 -7.51 -1.84
C ALA A 98 -0.88 -6.29 -1.99
N ALA A 99 -2.15 -6.53 -2.29
CA ALA A 99 -3.17 -5.49 -2.29
C ALA A 99 -3.39 -4.91 -0.88
N SER A 100 -3.55 -3.60 -0.79
CA SER A 100 -3.90 -2.90 0.46
C SER A 100 -5.37 -2.49 0.44
N SER A 101 -6.04 -2.55 1.59
CA SER A 101 -7.36 -1.92 1.79
C SER A 101 -7.27 -0.41 2.00
N GLN A 102 -6.06 0.11 2.21
CA GLN A 102 -5.78 1.53 2.38
C GLN A 102 -5.15 2.11 1.11
N THR A 103 -5.29 3.42 0.92
CA THR A 103 -4.52 4.12 -0.11
C THR A 103 -3.03 4.09 0.26
N VAL A 104 -2.19 3.72 -0.70
CA VAL A 104 -0.72 3.73 -0.56
C VAL A 104 -0.17 4.87 -1.41
N THR A 105 0.70 5.69 -0.85
CA THR A 105 1.43 6.71 -1.61
C THR A 105 2.94 6.54 -1.45
N VAL A 106 3.68 6.97 -2.47
CA VAL A 106 5.14 7.04 -2.45
C VAL A 106 5.61 8.18 -3.35
N ASN A 107 6.59 8.95 -2.90
CA ASN A 107 7.21 9.96 -3.73
C ASN A 107 8.27 9.32 -4.63
N TYR A 108 8.47 9.88 -5.82
CA TYR A 108 9.50 9.46 -6.75
C TYR A 108 10.22 10.66 -7.35
N ALA A 109 11.50 10.48 -7.68
CA ALA A 109 12.27 11.45 -8.44
C ALA A 109 13.40 10.75 -9.20
N THR A 110 13.69 11.21 -10.42
CA THR A 110 14.89 10.83 -11.14
C THR A 110 16.13 11.44 -10.49
N LEU A 111 17.22 10.70 -10.48
CA LEU A 111 18.56 11.13 -10.11
C LEU A 111 19.51 10.84 -11.27
N ALA A 112 20.50 11.70 -11.43
CA ALA A 112 21.55 11.50 -12.42
C ALA A 112 22.37 10.24 -12.06
N GLY A 113 22.63 9.42 -13.06
CA GLY A 113 23.69 8.42 -13.04
C GLY A 113 24.84 8.94 -13.90
N ILE A 114 25.10 8.26 -15.01
CA ILE A 114 25.98 8.76 -16.08
C ILE A 114 25.22 9.73 -16.99
N ALA A 115 23.94 9.42 -17.25
CA ALA A 115 23.08 10.24 -18.10
C ALA A 115 22.79 11.60 -17.45
N THR A 116 22.72 12.63 -18.28
CA THR A 116 22.50 14.03 -17.94
C THR A 116 21.04 14.45 -18.19
N ALA A 117 20.37 14.92 -17.13
CA ALA A 117 19.01 15.45 -17.25
C ALA A 117 18.95 16.66 -18.20
N GLY A 118 17.95 16.68 -19.07
CA GLY A 118 17.74 17.70 -20.09
C GLY A 118 18.51 17.45 -21.39
N LYS A 119 19.52 16.56 -21.38
CA LYS A 119 20.23 16.11 -22.58
C LYS A 119 19.77 14.72 -22.98
N ASP A 120 19.91 13.73 -22.09
CA ASP A 120 19.68 12.31 -22.40
C ASP A 120 18.31 11.83 -21.88
N TYR A 121 17.73 12.54 -20.91
CA TYR A 121 16.38 12.27 -20.40
C TYR A 121 15.72 13.51 -19.79
N ILE A 122 14.38 13.50 -19.72
CA ILE A 122 13.62 14.55 -19.00
C ILE A 122 13.48 14.16 -17.52
N SER A 123 14.01 15.02 -16.64
CA SER A 123 13.85 14.84 -15.19
C SER A 123 12.39 14.73 -14.80
N THR A 124 12.04 13.70 -14.05
CA THR A 124 10.66 13.38 -13.67
C THR A 124 10.57 13.15 -12.17
N SER A 125 9.59 13.79 -11.51
CA SER A 125 9.32 13.59 -10.08
C SER A 125 7.83 13.78 -9.76
N GLY A 126 7.37 13.18 -8.68
CA GLY A 126 5.99 13.35 -8.21
C GLY A 126 5.63 12.43 -7.06
N THR A 127 4.33 12.27 -6.84
CA THR A 127 3.76 11.29 -5.90
C THR A 127 2.96 10.27 -6.69
N LEU A 128 3.25 9.00 -6.47
CA LEU A 128 2.53 7.87 -7.02
C LEU A 128 1.50 7.38 -5.99
N THR A 129 0.26 7.19 -6.41
CA THR A 129 -0.85 6.76 -5.56
C THR A 129 -1.44 5.45 -6.06
N PHE A 130 -1.53 4.47 -5.19
CA PHE A 130 -2.28 3.24 -5.39
C PHE A 130 -3.61 3.38 -4.65
N ALA A 131 -4.71 3.31 -5.39
CA ALA A 131 -6.04 3.16 -4.80
C ALA A 131 -6.13 1.79 -4.08
N PRO A 132 -7.04 1.64 -3.10
CA PRO A 132 -7.27 0.35 -2.48
C PRO A 132 -7.48 -0.77 -3.51
N GLY A 133 -6.79 -1.89 -3.31
CA GLY A 133 -6.83 -3.05 -4.21
C GLY A 133 -5.82 -3.03 -5.36
N GLU A 134 -5.22 -1.88 -5.71
CA GLU A 134 -4.19 -1.82 -6.75
C GLU A 134 -2.85 -2.38 -6.25
N VAL A 135 -2.09 -3.04 -7.13
CA VAL A 135 -0.80 -3.66 -6.79
C VAL A 135 0.34 -3.28 -7.73
N SER A 136 0.05 -2.60 -8.84
CA SER A 136 1.07 -2.16 -9.80
C SER A 136 0.69 -0.82 -10.43
N LYS A 137 1.69 0.01 -10.67
CA LYS A 137 1.60 1.27 -11.41
C LYS A 137 2.87 1.50 -12.20
N THR A 138 2.80 2.33 -13.23
CA THR A 138 3.94 2.67 -14.08
C THR A 138 4.26 4.16 -13.98
N ILE A 139 5.54 4.48 -13.86
CA ILE A 139 6.11 5.82 -14.06
C ILE A 139 6.90 5.78 -15.36
N ILE A 140 6.66 6.74 -16.25
CA ILE A 140 7.38 6.85 -17.51
C ILE A 140 8.38 8.00 -17.39
N VAL A 141 9.66 7.68 -17.52
CA VAL A 141 10.72 8.67 -17.77
C VAL A 141 10.89 8.79 -19.28
N GLN A 142 11.00 10.01 -19.79
CA GLN A 142 11.18 10.25 -21.23
C GLN A 142 12.67 10.33 -21.55
N VAL A 143 13.15 9.48 -22.46
CA VAL A 143 14.51 9.50 -22.99
C VAL A 143 14.57 10.39 -24.22
N VAL A 144 15.63 11.18 -24.28
CA VAL A 144 15.94 12.11 -25.37
C VAL A 144 17.15 11.52 -26.09
N GLY A 145 16.93 10.78 -27.17
CA GLY A 145 18.04 10.31 -27.97
C GLY A 145 18.33 11.22 -29.15
N ASP A 146 19.51 11.07 -29.73
CA ASP A 146 20.00 11.90 -30.83
C ASP A 146 20.74 11.08 -31.91
N THR A 147 21.74 11.65 -32.58
CA THR A 147 22.48 10.96 -33.65
C THR A 147 23.97 10.93 -33.39
N LEU A 148 24.40 11.29 -32.18
CA LEU A 148 25.79 11.38 -31.79
C LEU A 148 26.18 10.08 -31.09
N LYS A 149 27.34 9.51 -31.48
CA LYS A 149 27.84 8.34 -30.76
C LYS A 149 28.27 8.67 -29.34
N GLU A 150 27.60 8.05 -28.38
CA GLU A 150 27.89 8.09 -26.95
C GLU A 150 28.10 6.65 -26.38
N PRO A 151 28.69 6.51 -25.19
CA PRO A 151 28.63 5.26 -24.43
C PRO A 151 27.22 5.02 -23.88
N ASN A 152 26.88 3.77 -23.55
CA ASN A 152 25.66 3.49 -22.80
C ASN A 152 25.69 4.21 -21.44
N GLU A 153 24.57 4.81 -21.08
CA GLU A 153 24.45 5.63 -19.88
C GLU A 153 23.37 5.10 -18.93
N THR A 154 23.31 5.65 -17.72
CA THR A 154 22.32 5.26 -16.72
C THR A 154 21.71 6.46 -16.00
N LEU A 155 20.46 6.32 -15.61
CA LEU A 155 19.76 7.17 -14.65
C LEU A 155 19.16 6.30 -13.54
N VAL A 156 18.77 6.91 -12.42
CA VAL A 156 18.07 6.21 -11.33
C VAL A 156 16.70 6.84 -11.09
N LEU A 157 15.65 6.03 -10.94
CA LEU A 157 14.37 6.45 -10.38
C LEU A 157 14.29 5.99 -8.92
N ARG A 158 14.23 6.94 -7.98
CA ARG A 158 14.25 6.66 -6.53
C ARG A 158 12.90 6.88 -5.88
N LEU A 159 12.48 5.93 -5.05
CA LEU A 159 11.28 5.99 -4.22
C LEU A 159 11.60 6.54 -2.82
N THR A 160 10.73 7.39 -2.27
CA THR A 160 10.89 7.98 -0.92
C THR A 160 9.54 8.23 -0.24
N ASN A 161 9.56 8.43 1.08
CA ASN A 161 8.40 8.84 1.89
C ASN A 161 7.13 7.99 1.65
N PRO A 162 7.19 6.65 1.81
CA PRO A 162 6.03 5.81 1.62
C PRO A 162 4.98 6.05 2.73
N THR A 163 3.71 5.91 2.41
CA THR A 163 2.61 5.83 3.39
C THR A 163 1.87 4.51 3.22
N ASN A 164 1.50 3.87 4.33
CA ASN A 164 0.84 2.55 4.34
C ASN A 164 1.58 1.44 3.58
N ALA A 165 2.89 1.60 3.35
CA ALA A 165 3.78 0.64 2.73
C ALA A 165 5.20 0.79 3.27
N ILE A 166 6.04 -0.23 3.06
CA ILE A 166 7.49 -0.18 3.34
C ILE A 166 8.22 -0.25 2.00
N ILE A 167 9.30 0.50 1.79
CA ILE A 167 10.11 0.36 0.58
C ILE A 167 11.08 -0.82 0.77
N ALA A 168 10.90 -1.89 0.00
CA ALA A 168 11.83 -3.03 -0.02
C ALA A 168 12.96 -2.84 -1.04
N ARG A 169 12.65 -2.20 -2.18
CA ARG A 169 13.65 -1.77 -3.17
C ARG A 169 13.42 -0.30 -3.50
N THR A 170 14.40 0.52 -3.15
CA THR A 170 14.30 1.98 -3.21
C THR A 170 14.62 2.56 -4.59
N GLU A 171 15.39 1.85 -5.41
CA GLU A 171 15.94 2.38 -6.66
C GLU A 171 15.75 1.40 -7.81
N GLY A 172 15.27 1.94 -8.94
CA GLY A 172 15.27 1.30 -10.24
C GLY A 172 16.28 1.98 -11.14
N ILE A 173 17.14 1.20 -11.77
CA ILE A 173 18.16 1.67 -12.71
C ILE A 173 17.55 1.70 -14.11
N GLY A 174 17.65 2.85 -14.76
CA GLY A 174 17.33 3.03 -16.18
C GLY A 174 18.59 3.06 -17.01
N ALA A 175 18.79 2.08 -17.89
CA ALA A 175 19.90 2.07 -18.85
C ALA A 175 19.44 2.64 -20.20
N ILE A 176 20.17 3.62 -20.70
CA ILE A 176 20.00 4.21 -22.03
C ILE A 176 21.06 3.55 -22.92
N ILE A 177 20.60 2.81 -23.93
CA ILE A 177 21.46 2.09 -24.87
C ILE A 177 21.60 2.94 -26.12
N ASP A 178 22.85 3.30 -26.43
CA ASP A 178 23.18 4.05 -27.63
C ASP A 178 23.13 3.11 -28.86
N ASP A 179 22.39 3.51 -29.88
CA ASP A 179 22.26 2.81 -31.17
C ASP A 179 22.97 3.52 -32.33
N ASP A 180 23.72 4.58 -32.03
CA ASP A 180 24.41 5.35 -33.04
C ASP A 180 25.76 4.74 -33.45
N SER A 181 26.20 5.13 -34.64
CA SER A 181 27.42 4.59 -35.24
C SER A 181 28.55 5.60 -35.37
N ARG A 182 28.27 6.91 -35.24
CA ARG A 182 29.23 8.02 -35.33
C ARG A 182 28.74 9.27 -34.62
#